data_AF-A0A931ZEC0-F1
#
_entry.id   AF-A0A931ZEC0-F1
#
_cell.length_a   1.000
_cell.length_b   1.000
_cell.length_c   1.000
_cell.angle_alpha   90.00
_cell.angle_beta   90.00
_cell.angle_gamma   90.00
#
_symmetry.space_group_name_H-M   'P 1'
#
loop_
_entity.id
_entity.type
_entity.pdbx_description
1 polymer ?
#
loop_
_entity_poly.entity_id
_entity_poly.type
_entity_poly.pdbx_seq_one_letter_code
_entity_poly.pdbx_strand_id
1 'polypeptide(L)'
;MNLALPAPVRALLVACALPAAACAQITFAFDYSQEDAGAGFNDATLGATRKAALQSAADTLSGYFSGYAARTVTIRVNASLNQNAGFLASAGSLYFTTSNTFQPGLVATLIQTGVDNNPSYQGALTWNFGYTWDYDDSVAGGTFDFKAVAMHELTHTLGFASMISSSGTSDLGTNVWSTFDQFLTDASGNALINSTTKAYAGGSILSDGFGSDVYFSGSNAMAANGGSRVHIYSPASYAAGSSLSHLDTDFFTSAAYLMEHAVAAGAATRTLSAIELGILTDLGYSVSAVPEPGTYALAAGALALLLAAARRRAA
;
A
#
# COMPACT_ATOMS: atom_id res chain seq x y z
N MET A 1 -28.34 -74.12 -7.31
CA MET A 1 -27.56 -73.21 -6.43
C MET A 1 -27.16 -72.01 -7.28
N ASN A 2 -27.95 -70.93 -7.23
CA ASN A 2 -27.65 -69.66 -7.90
C ASN A 2 -26.74 -68.83 -6.98
N LEU A 3 -25.49 -68.60 -7.39
CA LEU A 3 -24.59 -67.66 -6.73
C LEU A 3 -24.81 -66.26 -7.35
N ALA A 4 -25.38 -65.37 -6.55
CA ALA A 4 -25.58 -63.97 -6.90
C ALA A 4 -24.25 -63.22 -6.93
N LEU A 5 -24.03 -62.41 -7.97
CA LEU A 5 -22.91 -61.47 -8.07
C LEU A 5 -23.09 -60.31 -7.07
N PRO A 6 -22.02 -59.81 -6.42
CA PRO A 6 -22.12 -58.67 -5.51
C PRO A 6 -22.25 -57.36 -6.29
N ALA A 7 -23.08 -56.45 -5.75
CA ALA A 7 -23.37 -55.13 -6.31
C ALA A 7 -22.13 -54.19 -6.29
N PRO A 8 -22.02 -53.22 -7.22
CA PRO A 8 -20.91 -52.29 -7.25
C PRO A 8 -21.03 -51.28 -6.09
N VAL A 9 -19.97 -51.18 -5.29
CA VAL A 9 -19.80 -50.15 -4.27
C VAL A 9 -19.66 -48.80 -4.98
N ARG A 10 -20.71 -47.98 -4.95
CA ARG A 10 -20.62 -46.57 -5.35
C ARG A 10 -19.79 -45.82 -4.29
N ALA A 11 -18.53 -45.57 -4.59
CA ALA A 11 -17.72 -44.62 -3.83
C ALA A 11 -18.35 -43.23 -3.98
N LEU A 12 -19.03 -42.77 -2.92
CA LEU A 12 -19.53 -41.41 -2.81
C LEU A 12 -18.33 -40.49 -2.62
N LEU A 13 -17.83 -39.89 -3.70
CA LEU A 13 -16.91 -38.76 -3.62
C LEU A 13 -17.67 -37.59 -3.00
N VAL A 14 -17.54 -37.42 -1.69
CA VAL A 14 -17.84 -36.16 -1.03
C VAL A 14 -16.73 -35.20 -1.45
N ALA A 15 -16.95 -34.48 -2.55
CA ALA A 15 -16.22 -33.25 -2.80
C ALA A 15 -16.61 -32.30 -1.66
N CYS A 16 -15.76 -32.21 -0.65
CA CYS A 16 -15.78 -31.08 0.26
C CYS A 16 -15.41 -29.87 -0.59
N ALA A 17 -16.42 -29.26 -1.23
CA ALA A 17 -16.34 -27.89 -1.66
C ALA A 17 -16.15 -27.10 -0.36
N LEU A 18 -14.89 -26.88 0.02
CA LEU A 18 -14.56 -25.79 0.91
C LEU A 18 -15.28 -24.58 0.31
N PRO A 19 -16.16 -23.90 1.06
CA PRO A 19 -16.67 -22.63 0.58
C PRO A 19 -15.43 -21.80 0.27
N ALA A 20 -15.29 -21.36 -0.98
CA ALA A 20 -14.44 -20.22 -1.25
C ALA A 20 -14.96 -19.15 -0.29
N ALA A 21 -14.21 -18.90 0.78
CA ALA A 21 -14.51 -17.76 1.63
C ALA A 21 -14.61 -16.61 0.64
N ALA A 22 -15.78 -15.98 0.55
CA ALA A 22 -15.90 -14.76 -0.21
C ALA A 22 -14.91 -13.81 0.46
N CYS A 23 -13.71 -13.71 -0.08
CA CYS A 23 -12.68 -12.82 0.44
C CYS A 23 -13.34 -11.45 0.36
N ALA A 24 -13.63 -10.89 1.51
CA ALA A 24 -14.09 -9.53 1.58
C ALA A 24 -13.05 -8.65 0.89
N GLN A 25 -13.47 -8.04 -0.20
CA GLN A 25 -12.58 -7.34 -1.10
C GLN A 25 -12.62 -5.86 -0.72
N ILE A 26 -11.46 -5.32 -0.37
CA ILE A 26 -11.24 -3.88 -0.44
C ILE A 26 -11.09 -3.55 -1.91
N THR A 27 -11.96 -2.70 -2.44
CA THR A 27 -11.93 -2.28 -3.84
C THR A 27 -11.55 -0.80 -3.89
N PHE A 28 -10.48 -0.47 -4.61
CA PHE A 28 -10.20 0.92 -4.95
C PHE A 28 -10.98 1.28 -6.22
N ALA A 29 -11.79 2.33 -6.12
CA ALA A 29 -12.48 2.95 -7.23
C ALA A 29 -11.89 4.34 -7.48
N PHE A 30 -11.86 4.77 -8.73
CA PHE A 30 -11.24 6.02 -9.14
C PHE A 30 -12.25 6.96 -9.76
N ASP A 31 -12.41 8.15 -9.16
CA ASP A 31 -13.25 9.22 -9.70
C ASP A 31 -12.40 10.14 -10.60
N TYR A 32 -12.59 10.02 -11.90
CA TYR A 32 -11.90 10.83 -12.92
C TYR A 32 -12.68 12.11 -13.31
N SER A 33 -13.66 12.53 -12.50
CA SER A 33 -14.50 13.70 -12.80
C SER A 33 -13.74 15.03 -12.80
N GLN A 34 -12.58 15.09 -12.13
CA GLN A 34 -11.74 16.28 -12.07
C GLN A 34 -10.62 16.30 -13.12
N GLU A 35 -10.53 15.27 -13.97
CA GLU A 35 -9.55 15.19 -15.05
C GLU A 35 -10.00 15.96 -16.28
N ASP A 36 -9.07 16.68 -16.89
CA ASP A 36 -9.32 17.48 -18.08
C ASP A 36 -9.73 16.59 -19.27
N ALA A 37 -10.75 17.04 -20.03
CA ALA A 37 -11.24 16.29 -21.17
C ALA A 37 -10.13 16.10 -22.22
N GLY A 38 -9.86 14.85 -22.60
CA GLY A 38 -8.85 14.51 -23.61
C GLY A 38 -7.41 14.56 -23.10
N ALA A 39 -7.17 14.73 -21.80
CA ALA A 39 -5.84 14.75 -21.20
C ALA A 39 -5.69 13.72 -20.07
N GLY A 40 -4.46 13.44 -19.64
CA GLY A 40 -4.18 12.58 -18.49
C GLY A 40 -4.87 11.21 -18.57
N PHE A 41 -5.64 10.85 -17.54
CA PHE A 41 -6.44 9.63 -17.56
C PHE A 41 -7.65 9.69 -18.51
N ASN A 42 -8.10 10.88 -18.92
CA ASN A 42 -9.17 11.08 -19.91
C ASN A 42 -8.64 11.26 -21.34
N ASP A 43 -7.35 11.00 -21.59
CA ASP A 43 -6.75 10.98 -22.93
C ASP A 43 -7.46 10.00 -23.87
N ALA A 44 -7.74 10.44 -25.09
CA ALA A 44 -8.53 9.66 -26.06
C ALA A 44 -7.83 8.38 -26.54
N THR A 45 -6.50 8.33 -26.48
CA THR A 45 -5.70 7.19 -26.97
C THR A 45 -5.16 6.37 -25.80
N LEU A 46 -4.54 7.04 -24.83
CA LEU A 46 -3.84 6.39 -23.71
C LEU A 46 -4.70 6.27 -22.44
N GLY A 47 -5.82 6.99 -22.35
CA GLY A 47 -6.62 7.05 -21.12
C GLY A 47 -7.12 5.68 -20.68
N ALA A 48 -7.58 4.84 -21.60
CA ALA A 48 -8.01 3.47 -21.28
C ALA A 48 -6.86 2.63 -20.70
N THR A 49 -5.67 2.69 -21.30
CA THR A 49 -4.47 1.99 -20.83
C THR A 49 -4.02 2.49 -19.46
N ARG A 50 -3.98 3.81 -19.26
CA ARG A 50 -3.63 4.46 -17.98
C ARG A 50 -4.57 4.02 -16.85
N LYS A 51 -5.88 4.05 -17.10
CA LYS A 51 -6.90 3.61 -16.13
C LYS A 51 -6.78 2.12 -15.81
N ALA A 52 -6.53 1.29 -16.81
CA ALA A 52 -6.34 -0.15 -16.62
C ALA A 52 -5.06 -0.45 -15.81
N ALA A 53 -3.95 0.26 -16.07
CA ALA A 53 -2.72 0.11 -15.30
C ALA A 53 -2.89 0.56 -13.84
N LEU A 54 -3.58 1.68 -13.59
CA LEU A 54 -3.90 2.15 -12.25
C LEU A 54 -4.79 1.16 -11.50
N GLN A 55 -5.82 0.62 -12.16
CA GLN A 55 -6.68 -0.41 -11.57
C GLN A 55 -5.89 -1.69 -11.26
N SER A 56 -5.01 -2.14 -12.15
CA SER A 56 -4.18 -3.33 -11.94
C SER A 56 -3.26 -3.18 -10.71
N ALA A 57 -2.68 -2.00 -10.49
CA ALA A 57 -1.90 -1.70 -9.29
C ALA A 57 -2.77 -1.72 -8.03
N ALA A 58 -3.95 -1.09 -8.09
CA ALA A 58 -4.94 -1.11 -7.01
C ALA A 58 -5.39 -2.53 -6.65
N ASP A 59 -5.70 -3.37 -7.64
CA ASP A 59 -6.13 -4.75 -7.44
C ASP A 59 -5.02 -5.60 -6.79
N THR A 60 -3.76 -5.34 -7.15
CA THR A 60 -2.60 -5.97 -6.51
C THR A 60 -2.49 -5.56 -5.05
N LEU A 61 -2.63 -4.27 -4.74
CA LEU A 61 -2.62 -3.75 -3.38
C LEU A 61 -3.80 -4.29 -2.55
N SER A 62 -4.99 -4.38 -3.15
CA SER A 62 -6.20 -4.98 -2.55
C SER A 62 -5.98 -6.42 -2.11
N GLY A 63 -5.13 -7.18 -2.81
CA GLY A 63 -4.82 -8.57 -2.49
C GLY A 63 -4.19 -8.78 -1.11
N TYR A 64 -3.54 -7.76 -0.53
CA TYR A 64 -2.90 -7.86 0.78
C TYR A 64 -3.90 -7.82 1.95
N PHE A 65 -5.10 -7.29 1.74
CA PHE A 65 -6.09 -7.10 2.81
C PHE A 65 -6.87 -8.40 3.08
N SER A 66 -7.06 -8.71 4.36
CA SER A 66 -7.86 -9.86 4.78
C SER A 66 -8.69 -9.53 6.03
N GLY A 67 -9.76 -10.28 6.26
CA GLY A 67 -10.57 -10.15 7.48
C GLY A 67 -11.50 -8.93 7.54
N TYR A 68 -11.60 -8.14 6.48
CA TYR A 68 -12.56 -7.03 6.40
C TYR A 68 -13.95 -7.49 5.95
N ALA A 69 -14.90 -6.56 5.86
CA ALA A 69 -16.09 -6.71 5.01
C ALA A 69 -15.79 -6.08 3.64
N ALA A 70 -16.57 -6.38 2.61
CA ALA A 70 -16.39 -5.72 1.32
C ALA A 70 -16.57 -4.19 1.46
N ARG A 71 -15.60 -3.41 0.99
CA ARG A 71 -15.61 -1.94 1.03
C ARG A 71 -15.12 -1.39 -0.30
N THR A 72 -15.69 -0.28 -0.72
CA THR A 72 -15.19 0.48 -1.88
C THR A 72 -14.59 1.78 -1.39
N VAL A 73 -13.27 1.93 -1.54
CA VAL A 73 -12.54 3.17 -1.30
C VAL A 73 -12.54 3.98 -2.58
N THR A 74 -13.09 5.18 -2.56
CA THR A 74 -13.08 6.07 -3.72
C THR A 74 -11.90 7.05 -3.62
N ILE A 75 -11.01 7.00 -4.60
CA ILE A 75 -9.90 7.94 -4.78
C ILE A 75 -10.27 8.91 -5.88
N ARG A 76 -10.30 10.20 -5.56
CA ARG A 76 -10.43 11.26 -6.57
C ARG A 76 -9.13 11.37 -7.36
N VAL A 77 -9.23 11.34 -8.67
CA VAL A 77 -8.12 11.66 -9.56
C VAL A 77 -8.26 13.14 -9.94
N ASN A 78 -7.35 13.96 -9.43
CA ASN A 78 -7.25 15.39 -9.76
C ASN A 78 -6.76 15.57 -11.20
N ALA A 79 -6.86 16.79 -11.72
CA ALA A 79 -6.29 17.13 -13.02
C ALA A 79 -4.81 16.74 -13.11
N SER A 80 -4.47 15.94 -14.12
CA SER A 80 -3.11 15.50 -14.37
C SER A 80 -2.18 16.66 -14.73
N LEU A 81 -0.92 16.54 -14.30
CA LEU A 81 0.16 17.40 -14.74
C LEU A 81 0.75 16.86 -16.06
N ASN A 82 1.37 17.76 -16.82
CA ASN A 82 2.10 17.42 -18.04
C ASN A 82 3.40 18.23 -18.12
N GLN A 83 4.24 18.10 -17.09
CA GLN A 83 5.49 18.83 -16.95
C GLN A 83 6.63 17.85 -16.71
N ASN A 84 7.74 17.95 -17.45
CA ASN A 84 8.93 17.12 -17.23
C ASN A 84 9.78 17.67 -16.06
N ALA A 85 9.13 17.87 -14.91
CA ALA A 85 9.68 18.40 -13.67
C ALA A 85 8.75 18.08 -12.49
N GLY A 86 9.26 18.17 -11.28
CA GLY A 86 8.50 17.91 -10.05
C GLY A 86 8.29 16.42 -9.78
N PHE A 87 7.24 16.07 -9.04
CA PHE A 87 6.96 14.69 -8.67
C PHE A 87 6.37 13.88 -9.84
N LEU A 88 6.55 12.55 -9.78
CA LEU A 88 5.99 11.59 -10.72
C LEU A 88 4.47 11.46 -10.56
N ALA A 89 4.05 11.27 -9.32
CA ALA A 89 2.68 11.24 -8.87
C ALA A 89 2.63 11.67 -7.39
N SER A 90 1.43 11.85 -6.87
CA SER A 90 1.19 12.10 -5.44
C SER A 90 -0.20 11.62 -5.08
N ALA A 91 -0.32 10.82 -4.03
CA ALA A 91 -1.60 10.52 -3.41
C ALA A 91 -1.57 10.58 -1.89
N GLY A 92 -2.75 10.76 -1.32
CA GLY A 92 -2.92 10.77 0.13
C GLY A 92 -4.37 10.56 0.54
N SER A 93 -4.54 10.22 1.81
CA SER A 93 -5.85 10.19 2.46
C SER A 93 -6.32 11.61 2.72
N LEU A 94 -7.63 11.83 2.68
CA LEU A 94 -8.21 12.93 3.42
C LEU A 94 -8.15 12.64 4.92
N TYR A 95 -8.22 13.68 5.73
CA TYR A 95 -8.19 13.56 7.19
C TYR A 95 -9.36 14.32 7.81
N PHE A 96 -9.71 13.92 9.03
CA PHE A 96 -10.47 14.77 9.93
C PHE A 96 -9.60 15.98 10.35
N THR A 97 -10.18 16.96 11.03
CA THR A 97 -9.42 18.13 11.51
C THR A 97 -9.60 18.32 13.02
N THR A 98 -9.62 17.21 13.76
CA THR A 98 -9.82 17.21 15.21
C THR A 98 -8.51 17.60 15.90
N SER A 99 -8.44 18.78 16.50
CA SER A 99 -7.22 19.29 17.15
C SER A 99 -6.71 18.40 18.28
N ASN A 100 -5.39 18.42 18.49
CA ASN A 100 -4.69 17.69 19.55
C ASN A 100 -4.97 16.19 19.55
N THR A 101 -4.79 15.52 18.40
CA THR A 101 -4.97 14.07 18.28
C THR A 101 -3.99 13.43 17.31
N PHE A 102 -3.78 12.13 17.46
CA PHE A 102 -3.41 11.26 16.35
C PHE A 102 -4.69 10.73 15.72
N GLN A 103 -4.73 10.61 14.40
CA GLN A 103 -5.92 10.13 13.72
C GLN A 103 -5.58 9.40 12.41
N PRO A 104 -6.37 8.37 12.08
CA PRO A 104 -6.30 7.75 10.77
C PRO A 104 -6.85 8.71 9.69
N GLY A 105 -6.41 8.48 8.45
CA GLY A 105 -7.08 9.07 7.30
C GLY A 105 -8.46 8.46 7.05
N LEU A 106 -9.25 9.07 6.17
CA LEU A 106 -10.59 8.59 5.83
C LEU A 106 -10.56 7.22 5.14
N VAL A 107 -9.51 6.91 4.37
CA VAL A 107 -9.34 5.58 3.75
C VAL A 107 -9.17 4.51 4.82
N ALA A 108 -8.26 4.72 5.76
CA ALA A 108 -8.05 3.83 6.90
C ALA A 108 -9.32 3.66 7.74
N THR A 109 -10.02 4.76 8.03
CA THR A 109 -11.29 4.74 8.78
C THR A 109 -12.33 3.87 8.08
N LEU A 110 -12.52 4.05 6.77
CA LEU A 110 -13.47 3.28 5.99
C LEU A 110 -13.12 1.79 5.95
N ILE A 111 -11.87 1.44 5.66
CA ILE A 111 -11.43 0.03 5.60
C ILE A 111 -11.59 -0.63 6.97
N GLN A 112 -11.07 0.00 8.03
CA GLN A 112 -10.93 -0.60 9.35
C GLN A 112 -12.25 -0.67 10.11
N THR A 113 -13.10 0.36 9.98
CA THR A 113 -14.35 0.47 10.77
C THR A 113 -15.60 0.29 9.94
N GLY A 114 -15.51 0.48 8.62
CA GLY A 114 -16.66 0.50 7.74
C GLY A 114 -17.46 1.81 7.73
N VAL A 115 -17.02 2.81 8.48
CA VAL A 115 -17.66 4.13 8.52
C VAL A 115 -17.17 4.96 7.34
N ASP A 116 -18.10 5.44 6.52
CA ASP A 116 -17.82 6.36 5.43
C ASP A 116 -18.17 7.79 5.84
N ASN A 117 -17.14 8.57 6.20
CA ASN A 117 -17.29 9.96 6.61
C ASN A 117 -17.28 10.96 5.44
N ASN A 118 -16.95 10.51 4.23
CA ASN A 118 -17.03 11.34 3.02
C ASN A 118 -17.38 10.46 1.81
N PRO A 119 -18.68 10.24 1.54
CA PRO A 119 -19.11 9.31 0.50
C PRO A 119 -18.70 9.67 -0.93
N SER A 120 -18.18 10.88 -1.15
CA SER A 120 -17.69 11.29 -2.47
C SER A 120 -16.32 10.68 -2.78
N TYR A 121 -15.37 10.77 -1.86
CA TYR A 121 -14.00 10.25 -1.98
C TYR A 121 -13.29 10.31 -0.63
N GLN A 122 -12.44 9.33 -0.35
CA GLN A 122 -11.67 9.24 0.91
C GLN A 122 -10.20 9.62 0.72
N GLY A 123 -9.70 9.65 -0.51
CA GLY A 123 -8.34 10.09 -0.84
C GLY A 123 -8.29 10.77 -2.20
N ALA A 124 -7.15 11.37 -2.51
CA ALA A 124 -6.92 12.01 -3.79
C ALA A 124 -5.58 11.58 -4.38
N LEU A 125 -5.50 11.57 -5.71
CA LEU A 125 -4.33 11.23 -6.52
C LEU A 125 -4.14 12.33 -7.58
N THR A 126 -2.89 12.71 -7.82
CA THR A 126 -2.47 13.56 -8.94
C THR A 126 -1.34 12.85 -9.67
N TRP A 127 -1.40 12.81 -11.00
CA TRP A 127 -0.38 12.12 -11.81
C TRP A 127 0.31 13.09 -12.77
N ASN A 128 1.60 12.92 -12.99
CA ASN A 128 2.36 13.72 -13.95
C ASN A 128 2.73 12.92 -15.20
N PHE A 129 2.01 13.18 -16.29
CA PHE A 129 2.25 12.55 -17.60
C PHE A 129 3.32 13.28 -18.44
N GLY A 130 4.02 14.27 -17.87
CA GLY A 130 5.20 14.87 -18.51
C GLY A 130 6.43 13.96 -18.51
N TYR A 131 6.42 12.91 -17.69
CA TYR A 131 7.41 11.84 -17.68
C TYR A 131 7.04 10.71 -18.65
N THR A 132 8.04 9.88 -19.00
CA THR A 132 7.81 8.71 -19.88
C THR A 132 7.44 7.50 -19.04
N TRP A 133 6.31 6.88 -19.37
CA TRP A 133 5.69 5.82 -18.58
C TRP A 133 5.63 4.51 -19.34
N ASP A 134 5.86 3.42 -18.62
CA ASP A 134 5.51 2.08 -19.05
C ASP A 134 4.29 1.57 -18.29
N TYR A 135 3.29 1.07 -19.01
CA TYR A 135 2.02 0.64 -18.44
C TYR A 135 1.88 -0.88 -18.39
N ASP A 136 2.82 -1.63 -18.97
CA ASP A 136 2.75 -3.08 -19.06
C ASP A 136 3.58 -3.77 -17.95
N ASP A 137 3.78 -5.08 -18.07
CA ASP A 137 4.52 -5.89 -17.09
C ASP A 137 5.99 -6.10 -17.45
N SER A 138 6.41 -5.67 -18.64
CA SER A 138 7.77 -5.75 -19.18
C SER A 138 8.36 -4.35 -19.35
N VAL A 139 8.62 -3.69 -18.22
CA VAL A 139 9.07 -2.29 -18.19
C VAL A 139 10.39 -2.09 -18.93
N ALA A 140 10.35 -1.25 -19.97
CA ALA A 140 11.53 -0.89 -20.73
C ALA A 140 12.53 -0.05 -19.93
N GLY A 141 13.81 -0.13 -20.30
CA GLY A 141 14.81 0.80 -19.76
C GLY A 141 14.52 2.24 -20.22
N GLY A 142 14.60 3.21 -19.29
CA GLY A 142 14.39 4.63 -19.58
C GLY A 142 12.94 5.12 -19.47
N THR A 143 12.00 4.24 -19.09
CA THR A 143 10.62 4.58 -18.75
C THR A 143 10.36 4.29 -17.27
N PHE A 144 9.44 5.03 -16.64
CA PHE A 144 9.04 4.73 -15.27
C PHE A 144 7.98 3.61 -15.25
N ASP A 145 8.13 2.67 -14.33
CA ASP A 145 7.13 1.65 -14.04
C ASP A 145 5.87 2.29 -13.44
N PHE A 146 4.83 2.45 -14.25
CA PHE A 146 3.58 3.09 -13.83
C PHE A 146 2.91 2.32 -12.68
N LYS A 147 2.90 0.99 -12.74
CA LYS A 147 2.17 0.17 -11.76
C LYS A 147 2.89 0.18 -10.41
N ALA A 148 4.22 0.18 -10.39
CA ALA A 148 4.99 0.33 -9.16
C ALA A 148 4.74 1.68 -8.48
N VAL A 149 4.81 2.78 -9.24
CA VAL A 149 4.50 4.12 -8.72
C VAL A 149 3.05 4.20 -8.25
N ALA A 150 2.10 3.62 -8.98
CA ALA A 150 0.70 3.61 -8.57
C ALA A 150 0.48 2.86 -7.25
N MET A 151 1.15 1.72 -7.04
CA MET A 151 1.09 1.00 -5.76
C MET A 151 1.72 1.81 -4.62
N HIS A 152 2.84 2.49 -4.88
CA HIS A 152 3.48 3.41 -3.93
C HIS A 152 2.51 4.52 -3.50
N GLU A 153 1.95 5.26 -4.45
CA GLU A 153 1.01 6.34 -4.16
C GLU A 153 -0.23 5.85 -3.42
N LEU A 154 -0.82 4.72 -3.85
CA LEU A 154 -1.97 4.17 -3.15
C LEU A 154 -1.64 3.74 -1.72
N THR A 155 -0.40 3.33 -1.44
CA THR A 155 0.04 3.01 -0.08
C THR A 155 0.11 4.26 0.80
N HIS A 156 0.46 5.44 0.26
CA HIS A 156 0.30 6.70 1.01
C HIS A 156 -1.16 6.98 1.40
N THR A 157 -2.14 6.61 0.57
CA THR A 157 -3.57 6.79 0.91
C THR A 157 -4.00 5.97 2.13
N LEU A 158 -3.28 4.88 2.42
CA LEU A 158 -3.47 4.04 3.62
C LEU A 158 -2.90 4.68 4.89
N GLY A 159 -2.23 5.83 4.78
CA GLY A 159 -1.67 6.54 5.92
C GLY A 159 -0.20 6.21 6.21
N PHE A 160 0.52 5.59 5.27
CA PHE A 160 1.99 5.59 5.27
C PHE A 160 2.47 7.00 4.91
N ALA A 161 2.27 7.96 5.80
CA ALA A 161 2.62 9.37 5.56
C ALA A 161 2.68 10.14 6.87
N SER A 162 3.71 10.96 7.03
CA SER A 162 3.81 11.92 8.12
C SER A 162 3.09 13.21 7.76
N MET A 163 2.53 13.87 8.78
CA MET A 163 1.89 15.19 8.65
C MET A 163 2.70 16.29 9.35
N ILE A 164 3.98 16.02 9.65
CA ILE A 164 4.91 16.96 10.26
C ILE A 164 5.52 17.81 9.15
N SER A 165 5.21 19.11 9.15
CA SER A 165 5.76 20.08 8.21
C SER A 165 7.24 20.35 8.50
N SER A 166 7.93 21.02 7.58
CA SER A 166 9.33 21.47 7.74
C SER A 166 9.59 22.33 9.00
N SER A 167 8.54 22.94 9.56
CA SER A 167 8.63 23.77 10.76
C SER A 167 8.25 23.03 12.06
N GLY A 168 8.01 21.72 11.99
CA GLY A 168 7.53 20.93 13.12
C GLY A 168 6.08 21.20 13.50
N THR A 169 5.32 21.89 12.63
CA THR A 169 3.87 22.06 12.78
C THR A 169 3.13 20.96 12.04
N SER A 170 1.84 20.80 12.31
CA SER A 170 1.00 19.84 11.59
C SER A 170 0.44 20.46 10.30
N ASP A 171 0.53 19.71 9.20
CA ASP A 171 -0.08 20.07 7.91
C ASP A 171 -1.61 19.87 7.89
N LEU A 172 -2.19 19.24 8.92
CA LEU A 172 -3.62 18.97 9.04
C LEU A 172 -4.37 19.96 9.94
N GLY A 173 -3.65 20.80 10.70
CA GLY A 173 -4.23 21.78 11.60
C GLY A 173 -3.51 21.87 12.94
N THR A 174 -4.15 22.44 13.95
CA THR A 174 -3.51 22.63 15.27
C THR A 174 -3.30 21.29 15.98
N ASN A 175 -2.05 20.81 15.98
CA ASN A 175 -1.62 19.55 16.61
C ASN A 175 -2.45 18.34 16.16
N VAL A 176 -2.69 18.24 14.85
CA VAL A 176 -3.43 17.13 14.23
C VAL A 176 -2.43 16.23 13.50
N TRP A 177 -2.22 15.01 13.97
CA TRP A 177 -1.14 14.16 13.47
C TRP A 177 -1.72 12.89 12.84
N SER A 178 -1.02 12.32 11.85
CA SER A 178 -1.42 11.01 11.33
C SER A 178 -1.15 9.93 12.38
N THR A 179 -1.82 8.78 12.29
CA THR A 179 -1.46 7.60 13.11
C THR A 179 0.01 7.20 12.90
N PHE A 180 0.58 7.45 11.73
CA PHE A 180 1.99 7.18 11.43
C PHE A 180 2.94 8.02 12.29
N ASP A 181 2.63 9.31 12.48
CA ASP A 181 3.42 10.23 13.31
C ASP A 181 3.56 9.75 14.77
N GLN A 182 2.63 8.95 15.27
CA GLN A 182 2.68 8.37 16.62
C GLN A 182 3.91 7.47 16.82
N PHE A 183 4.42 6.87 15.76
CA PHE A 183 5.52 5.91 15.81
C PHE A 183 6.87 6.52 15.46
N LEU A 184 6.92 7.78 15.06
CA LEU A 184 8.16 8.44 14.67
C LEU A 184 8.99 8.83 15.90
N THR A 185 10.25 8.40 15.92
CA THR A 185 11.20 8.67 17.00
C THR A 185 12.53 9.19 16.46
N ASP A 186 13.22 10.00 17.26
CA ASP A 186 14.62 10.37 17.01
C ASP A 186 15.59 9.19 17.23
N ALA A 187 16.87 9.41 16.95
CA ALA A 187 17.93 8.42 17.19
C ALA A 187 18.03 7.94 18.66
N SER A 188 17.65 8.79 19.63
CA SER A 188 17.64 8.44 21.05
C SER A 188 16.38 7.66 21.48
N GLY A 189 15.40 7.50 20.60
CA GLY A 189 14.14 6.81 20.89
C GLY A 189 13.05 7.70 21.47
N ASN A 190 13.23 9.02 21.46
CA ASN A 190 12.18 9.95 21.89
C ASN A 190 11.17 10.13 20.76
N ALA A 191 9.88 10.08 21.09
CA ALA A 191 8.82 10.36 20.13
C ALA A 191 8.88 11.79 19.61
N LEU A 192 8.72 11.98 18.29
CA LEU A 192 8.71 13.31 17.68
C LEU A 192 7.45 14.10 18.05
N ILE A 193 6.35 13.42 18.36
CA ILE A 193 5.11 14.01 18.87
C ILE A 193 4.86 13.52 20.29
N ASN A 194 4.68 14.45 21.23
CA ASN A 194 4.36 14.09 22.60
C ASN A 194 2.96 13.44 22.66
N SER A 195 2.86 12.23 23.18
CA SER A 195 1.61 11.47 23.22
C SER A 195 0.53 12.07 24.11
N THR A 196 0.88 12.95 25.06
CA THR A 196 -0.07 13.60 25.96
C THR A 196 -0.45 14.99 25.46
N THR A 197 0.55 15.87 25.27
CA THR A 197 0.30 17.27 24.88
C THR A 197 0.04 17.44 23.40
N LYS A 198 0.39 16.44 22.57
CA LYS A 198 0.34 16.48 21.11
C LYS A 198 1.19 17.59 20.50
N ALA A 199 2.09 18.16 21.28
CA ALA A 199 3.08 19.11 20.79
C ALA A 199 4.20 18.35 20.07
N TYR A 200 4.72 18.96 19.03
CA TYR A 200 5.97 18.53 18.42
C TYR A 200 7.12 18.68 19.40
N ALA A 201 7.94 17.64 19.49
CA ALA A 201 9.06 17.47 20.42
C ALA A 201 10.35 17.05 19.69
N GLY A 202 10.35 16.98 18.36
CA GLY A 202 11.52 16.59 17.57
C GLY A 202 12.64 17.65 17.53
N GLY A 203 12.41 18.84 18.10
CA GLY A 203 13.43 19.87 18.20
C GLY A 203 13.91 20.34 16.83
N SER A 204 15.21 20.19 16.56
CA SER A 204 15.85 20.65 15.32
C SER A 204 15.93 19.61 14.21
N ILE A 205 15.44 18.37 14.40
CA ILE A 205 15.58 17.21 13.49
C ILE A 205 15.13 17.43 12.03
N LEU A 206 14.43 18.53 11.75
CA LEU A 206 13.98 18.91 10.41
C LEU A 206 14.87 19.98 9.75
N SER A 207 15.88 20.46 10.48
CA SER A 207 16.62 21.69 10.19
C SER A 207 18.11 21.63 10.56
N ASP A 208 18.57 20.62 11.28
CA ASP A 208 19.94 20.50 11.81
C ASP A 208 20.95 19.89 10.84
N GLY A 209 20.52 19.46 9.65
CA GLY A 209 21.45 18.87 8.68
C GLY A 209 21.85 17.44 9.04
N PHE A 210 22.97 16.98 8.49
CA PHE A 210 23.46 15.61 8.67
C PHE A 210 23.43 15.15 10.14
N GLY A 211 22.73 14.04 10.43
CA GLY A 211 22.83 13.32 11.70
C GLY A 211 21.56 13.23 12.55
N SER A 212 20.40 13.62 12.04
CA SER A 212 19.13 13.54 12.75
C SER A 212 18.25 12.41 12.21
N ASP A 213 18.71 11.17 12.40
CA ASP A 213 17.99 9.99 11.94
C ASP A 213 16.60 9.93 12.60
N VAL A 214 15.57 9.78 11.76
CA VAL A 214 14.22 9.44 12.19
C VAL A 214 13.95 7.97 11.96
N TYR A 215 13.25 7.37 12.90
CA TYR A 215 12.87 5.97 12.84
C TYR A 215 11.38 5.77 13.07
N PHE A 216 10.80 4.78 12.40
CA PHE A 216 9.49 4.23 12.74
C PHE A 216 9.66 3.11 13.79
N SER A 217 9.01 3.29 14.93
CA SER A 217 9.14 2.44 16.14
C SER A 217 7.90 1.60 16.43
N GLY A 218 7.12 1.26 15.39
CA GLY A 218 6.03 0.30 15.52
C GLY A 218 6.52 -1.13 15.72
N SER A 219 5.85 -1.88 16.58
CA SER A 219 6.31 -3.21 17.03
C SER A 219 6.35 -4.25 15.92
N ASN A 220 5.40 -4.21 14.98
CA ASN A 220 5.33 -5.17 13.87
C ASN A 220 6.40 -4.84 12.82
N ALA A 221 6.58 -3.56 12.49
CA ALA A 221 7.65 -3.09 11.61
C ALA A 221 9.03 -3.43 12.19
N MET A 222 9.24 -3.22 13.50
CA MET A 222 10.47 -3.61 14.18
C MET A 222 10.71 -5.11 14.14
N ALA A 223 9.69 -5.93 14.38
CA ALA A 223 9.81 -7.38 14.29
C ALA A 223 10.22 -7.83 12.88
N ALA A 224 9.65 -7.22 11.84
CA ALA A 224 10.03 -7.47 10.45
C ALA A 224 11.46 -6.99 10.12
N ASN A 225 11.95 -5.97 10.81
CA ASN A 225 13.30 -5.41 10.68
C ASN A 225 14.30 -6.00 11.71
N GLY A 226 14.15 -7.28 12.06
CA GLY A 226 15.08 -7.98 12.94
C GLY A 226 15.14 -7.45 14.38
N GLY A 227 14.05 -6.83 14.86
CA GLY A 227 13.94 -6.21 16.18
C GLY A 227 14.44 -4.76 16.25
N SER A 228 14.95 -4.20 15.15
CA SER A 228 15.45 -2.82 15.09
C SER A 228 14.39 -1.87 14.58
N ARG A 229 14.42 -0.61 15.04
CA ARG A 229 13.57 0.46 14.50
C ARG A 229 13.87 0.67 13.01
N VAL A 230 12.86 1.05 12.25
CA VAL A 230 12.95 1.15 10.78
C VAL A 230 13.39 2.56 10.40
N HIS A 231 14.45 2.68 9.59
CA HIS A 231 14.94 3.98 9.12
C HIS A 231 13.91 4.65 8.21
N ILE A 232 13.59 5.91 8.52
CA ILE A 232 12.69 6.75 7.76
C ILE A 232 13.50 7.86 7.10
N TYR A 233 13.23 8.11 5.82
CA TYR A 233 13.91 9.11 5.03
C TYR A 233 13.82 10.49 5.69
N SER A 234 14.95 10.94 6.21
CA SER A 234 15.12 12.17 6.99
C SER A 234 16.36 12.92 6.48
N PRO A 235 16.31 13.45 5.25
CA PRO A 235 17.45 14.13 4.65
C PRO A 235 17.84 15.37 5.45
N ALA A 236 19.11 15.79 5.30
CA ALA A 236 19.68 16.97 5.97
C ALA A 236 18.88 18.27 5.76
N SER A 237 18.15 18.38 4.65
CA SER A 237 17.19 19.46 4.43
C SER A 237 15.83 18.85 4.15
N TYR A 238 14.82 19.34 4.87
CA TYR A 238 13.44 18.86 4.71
C TYR A 238 13.00 18.94 3.24
N ALA A 239 12.69 17.78 2.68
CA ALA A 239 12.21 17.61 1.32
C ALA A 239 10.68 17.49 1.36
N ALA A 240 9.99 18.57 0.99
CA ALA A 240 8.53 18.59 0.97
C ALA A 240 7.96 17.47 0.09
N GLY A 241 7.01 16.72 0.65
CA GLY A 241 6.43 15.54 0.00
C GLY A 241 7.23 14.24 0.15
N SER A 242 8.44 14.28 0.73
CA SER A 242 9.28 13.09 0.89
C SER A 242 9.72 12.84 2.33
N SER A 243 10.19 13.86 3.03
CA SER A 243 10.68 13.72 4.40
C SER A 243 9.63 13.07 5.31
N LEU A 244 10.09 12.14 6.14
CA LEU A 244 9.30 11.46 7.16
C LEU A 244 8.18 10.54 6.65
N SER A 245 8.03 10.36 5.34
CA SER A 245 6.93 9.58 4.75
C SER A 245 7.40 8.39 3.92
N HIS A 246 8.70 8.10 3.93
CA HIS A 246 9.33 7.06 3.12
C HIS A 246 10.31 6.25 3.92
N LEU A 247 10.58 5.02 3.48
CA LEU A 247 11.75 4.27 3.92
C LEU A 247 13.02 4.95 3.42
N ASP A 248 14.07 4.89 4.25
CA ASP A 248 15.34 5.53 3.94
C ASP A 248 16.15 4.73 2.91
N THR A 249 16.16 5.22 1.68
CA THR A 249 16.91 4.64 0.55
C THR A 249 18.42 4.64 0.76
N ASP A 250 18.95 5.59 1.54
CA ASP A 250 20.39 5.71 1.76
C ASP A 250 20.87 4.65 2.78
N PHE A 251 19.95 4.16 3.62
CA PHE A 251 20.19 3.05 4.53
C PHE A 251 19.93 1.69 3.87
N PHE A 252 18.82 1.57 3.15
CA PHE A 252 18.34 0.31 2.57
C PHE A 252 18.94 0.00 1.19
N THR A 253 20.26 0.12 1.03
CA THR A 253 20.91 0.04 -0.30
C THR A 253 20.95 -1.36 -0.93
N SER A 254 20.65 -2.41 -0.17
CA SER A 254 20.76 -3.82 -0.60
C SER A 254 19.43 -4.48 -0.95
N ALA A 255 18.31 -3.79 -0.77
CA ALA A 255 16.97 -4.28 -1.07
C ALA A 255 16.14 -3.14 -1.65
N ALA A 256 15.23 -3.45 -2.57
CA ALA A 256 14.30 -2.46 -3.10
C ALA A 256 12.98 -2.55 -2.33
N TYR A 257 12.53 -1.42 -1.79
CA TYR A 257 11.23 -1.30 -1.13
C TYR A 257 10.26 -0.48 -1.99
N LEU A 258 8.96 -0.75 -1.84
CA LEU A 258 7.93 -0.03 -2.59
C LEU A 258 7.85 1.44 -2.14
N MET A 259 8.01 1.70 -0.84
CA MET A 259 7.87 3.00 -0.18
C MET A 259 9.21 3.73 -0.01
N GLU A 260 10.16 3.49 -0.91
CA GLU A 260 11.37 4.31 -1.04
C GLU A 260 11.04 5.71 -1.54
N HIS A 261 11.78 6.72 -1.08
CA HIS A 261 11.50 8.12 -1.43
C HIS A 261 11.72 8.44 -2.92
N ALA A 262 12.49 7.61 -3.63
CA ALA A 262 12.82 7.79 -5.02
C ALA A 262 12.85 6.45 -5.75
N VAL A 263 12.44 6.47 -7.02
CA VAL A 263 12.50 5.32 -7.92
C VAL A 263 13.23 5.71 -9.20
N ALA A 264 14.11 4.84 -9.67
CA ALA A 264 14.78 5.03 -10.96
C ALA A 264 13.88 4.57 -12.12
N ALA A 265 14.13 5.07 -13.32
CA ALA A 265 13.50 4.53 -14.52
C ALA A 265 13.93 3.07 -14.76
N GLY A 266 13.02 2.25 -15.26
CA GLY A 266 13.14 0.80 -15.38
C GLY A 266 12.15 0.06 -14.47
N ALA A 267 12.25 -1.27 -14.48
CA ALA A 267 11.43 -2.13 -13.63
C ALA A 267 11.70 -1.85 -12.14
N ALA A 268 10.63 -1.69 -11.37
CA ALA A 268 10.68 -1.47 -9.93
C ALA A 268 9.92 -2.58 -9.18
N THR A 269 10.11 -2.67 -7.86
CA THR A 269 9.34 -3.63 -7.05
C THR A 269 7.86 -3.27 -7.07
N ARG A 270 7.00 -4.28 -7.18
CA ARG A 270 5.53 -4.18 -7.11
C ARG A 270 4.97 -5.00 -5.95
N THR A 271 5.81 -5.27 -4.96
CA THR A 271 5.48 -6.11 -3.80
C THR A 271 5.80 -5.34 -2.53
N LEU A 272 4.86 -5.34 -1.58
CA LEU A 272 5.12 -4.83 -0.24
C LEU A 272 6.02 -5.81 0.51
N SER A 273 7.14 -5.31 0.99
CA SER A 273 8.07 -6.02 1.87
C SER A 273 7.42 -6.34 3.23
N ALA A 274 8.07 -7.22 3.98
CA ALA A 274 7.67 -7.51 5.35
C ALA A 274 7.70 -6.26 6.27
N ILE A 275 8.61 -5.33 6.03
CA ILE A 275 8.71 -4.07 6.80
C ILE A 275 7.49 -3.19 6.51
N GLU A 276 7.12 -3.01 5.26
CA GLU A 276 5.97 -2.17 4.88
C GLU A 276 4.64 -2.79 5.34
N LEU A 277 4.50 -4.11 5.25
CA LEU A 277 3.37 -4.82 5.85
C LEU A 277 3.34 -4.70 7.38
N GLY A 278 4.51 -4.72 8.03
CA GLY A 278 4.65 -4.45 9.46
C GLY A 278 4.15 -3.05 9.82
N ILE A 279 4.55 -2.03 9.05
CA ILE A 279 4.08 -0.64 9.22
C ILE A 279 2.56 -0.57 9.05
N LEU A 280 2.00 -1.15 7.98
CA LEU A 280 0.54 -1.17 7.79
C LEU A 280 -0.18 -1.90 8.94
N THR A 281 0.42 -2.96 9.48
CA THR A 281 -0.12 -3.66 10.66
C THR A 281 -0.10 -2.77 11.91
N ASP A 282 0.99 -2.01 12.14
CA ASP A 282 1.07 -1.04 13.23
C ASP A 282 0.07 0.13 13.07
N LEU A 283 -0.30 0.47 11.83
CA LEU A 283 -1.39 1.42 11.51
C LEU A 283 -2.80 0.82 11.71
N GLY A 284 -2.91 -0.45 12.10
CA GLY A 284 -4.17 -1.12 12.43
C GLY A 284 -4.76 -1.94 11.28
N TYR A 285 -4.03 -2.16 10.19
CA TYR A 285 -4.51 -2.99 9.10
C TYR A 285 -4.32 -4.49 9.35
N SER A 286 -5.30 -5.28 8.93
CA SER A 286 -5.19 -6.74 8.79
C SER A 286 -4.68 -7.07 7.39
N VAL A 287 -3.36 -7.08 7.25
CA VAL A 287 -2.67 -7.37 5.98
C VAL A 287 -1.80 -8.61 6.09
N SER A 288 -1.60 -9.30 4.98
CA SER A 288 -0.71 -10.45 4.87
C SER A 288 -0.05 -10.47 3.50
N ALA A 289 1.17 -11.02 3.42
CA ALA A 289 1.83 -11.20 2.14
C ALA A 289 0.93 -11.99 1.19
N VAL A 290 0.73 -11.48 -0.03
CA VAL A 290 0.00 -12.21 -1.07
C VAL A 290 0.87 -13.39 -1.49
N PRO A 291 0.40 -14.65 -1.41
CA PRO A 291 1.17 -15.77 -1.93
C PRO A 291 1.35 -15.57 -3.44
N GLU A 292 2.59 -15.62 -3.92
CA GLU A 292 2.87 -15.49 -5.34
C GLU A 292 2.01 -16.46 -6.17
N PRO A 293 1.54 -16.11 -7.37
CA PRO A 293 0.72 -16.98 -8.23
C PRO A 293 1.31 -18.38 -8.43
N GLY A 294 2.64 -18.50 -8.42
CA GLY A 294 3.35 -19.78 -8.47
C GLY A 294 3.04 -20.71 -7.29
N THR A 295 2.78 -20.17 -6.10
CA THR A 295 2.40 -20.93 -4.90
C THR A 295 1.03 -21.59 -5.08
N TYR A 296 0.07 -20.86 -5.66
CA TYR A 296 -1.24 -21.40 -5.97
C TYR A 296 -1.21 -22.40 -7.12
N ALA A 297 -0.40 -22.15 -8.15
CA ALA A 297 -0.20 -23.09 -9.26
C ALA A 297 0.46 -24.41 -8.78
N LEU A 298 1.44 -24.33 -7.88
CA LEU A 298 2.09 -25.49 -7.27
C LEU A 298 1.13 -26.25 -6.34
N ALA A 299 0.35 -25.54 -5.52
CA ALA A 299 -0.66 -26.15 -4.66
C ALA A 299 -1.76 -26.86 -5.46
N ALA A 300 -2.24 -26.23 -6.54
CA ALA A 300 -3.21 -26.83 -7.46
C ALA A 300 -2.61 -28.04 -8.21
N GLY A 301 -1.35 -27.95 -8.65
CA GLY A 301 -0.62 -29.06 -9.26
C GLY A 301 -0.43 -30.24 -8.31
N ALA A 302 -0.04 -29.98 -7.06
CA ALA A 302 0.10 -31.00 -6.03
C ALA A 302 -1.24 -31.70 -5.71
N LEU A 303 -2.33 -30.93 -5.61
CA LEU A 303 -3.67 -31.47 -5.40
C LEU A 303 -4.12 -32.33 -6.58
N ALA A 304 -3.88 -31.89 -7.83
CA ALA A 304 -4.19 -32.67 -9.03
C ALA A 304 -3.42 -33.99 -9.08
N LEU A 305 -2.14 -33.99 -8.68
CA LEU A 305 -1.31 -35.20 -8.59
C LEU A 305 -1.81 -36.16 -7.51
N LEU A 306 -2.21 -35.66 -6.33
CA LEU A 306 -2.78 -36.48 -5.25
C LEU A 306 -4.11 -37.13 -5.67
N LEU A 307 -4.99 -36.38 -6.34
CA LEU A 307 -6.25 -36.91 -6.87
C LEU A 307 -6.02 -37.96 -7.98
N ALA A 308 -5.03 -37.75 -8.86
CA ALA A 308 -4.65 -38.73 -9.88
C ALA A 308 -4.06 -40.01 -9.27
N ALA A 309 -3.23 -39.90 -8.23
CA ALA A 309 -2.67 -41.03 -7.52
C ALA A 309 -3.73 -41.83 -6.76
N ALA A 310 -4.70 -41.15 -6.13
CA ALA A 310 -5.83 -41.80 -5.46
C ALA A 310 -6.72 -42.57 -6.44
N ARG A 311 -6.98 -42.02 -7.64
CA ARG A 311 -7.74 -42.70 -8.69
C ARG A 311 -7.05 -43.95 -9.23
N ARG A 312 -5.71 -43.93 -9.35
CA ARG A 312 -4.92 -45.09 -9.82
C ARG A 312 -4.84 -46.22 -8.79
N ARG A 313 -5.02 -45.93 -7.50
CA ARG A 313 -5.06 -46.95 -6.44
C ARG A 313 -6.44 -47.59 -6.26
N ALA A 314 -7.48 -46.99 -6.83
CA ALA A 314 -8.87 -47.44 -6.75
C ALA A 314 -9.34 -48.19 -8.02
N ALA A 315 -8.48 -48.31 -9.03
CA ALA A 315 -8.68 -49.10 -10.25
C ALA A 315 -7.79 -50.35 -10.20
#